data_AF-A0A8X6Y9W8-F1
#
_entry.id   AF-A0A8X6Y9W8-F1
#
_cell.length_a   1.000
_cell.length_b   1.000
_cell.length_c   1.000
_cell.angle_alpha   90.00
_cell.angle_beta   90.00
_cell.angle_gamma   90.00
#
_symmetry.space_group_name_H-M   'P 1'
#
loop_
_entity.id
_entity.type
_entity.pdbx_description
1 polymer ?
#
loop_
_entity_poly.entity_id
_entity_poly.type
_entity_poly.pdbx_seq_one_letter_code
_entity_poly.pdbx_strand_id
1 'polypeptide(L)'
;MLETKLRALESLGRTKEKFADFLEPLVESCLPENVLQAWERRRISESTDDATSQRSLEKLMCFLRHEVESEEMIRLAREGFCKDRGSGAMRKDCQRSVHKDEPTAATLISSTTGAKLNCIFCDRPHLSQDCQKLSDMSYEDRKSQVIRKRCCLVCLKVGHLAKR
;
A
#
# COMPACT_ATOMS: atom_id res chain seq x y z
N MET A 1 22.40 2.15 17.36
CA MET A 1 22.79 1.29 18.50
C MET A 1 23.82 0.24 18.10
N LEU A 2 23.53 -0.68 17.17
CA LEU A 2 24.47 -1.74 16.76
C LEU A 2 25.70 -1.18 16.02
N GLU A 3 25.50 -0.29 15.04
CA GLU A 3 26.60 0.37 14.31
C GLU A 3 27.54 1.15 15.22
N THR A 4 27.00 1.84 16.23
CA THR A 4 27.78 2.60 17.21
C THR A 4 28.68 1.66 18.03
N LYS A 5 28.16 0.49 18.43
CA LYS A 5 28.94 -0.53 19.14
C LYS A 5 30.02 -1.13 18.25
N LEU A 6 29.72 -1.42 16.98
CA LEU A 6 30.72 -1.91 16.02
C LEU A 6 31.82 -0.87 15.75
N ARG A 7 31.46 0.41 15.60
CA ARG A 7 32.43 1.51 15.45
C ARG A 7 33.32 1.70 16.68
N ALA A 8 32.77 1.50 17.88
CA ALA A 8 33.55 1.54 19.11
C ALA A 8 34.58 0.39 19.17
N LEU A 9 34.20 -0.82 18.70
CA LEU A 9 35.14 -1.94 18.58
C LEU A 9 36.26 -1.63 17.58
N GLU A 10 35.94 -1.04 16.42
CA GLU A 10 36.94 -0.59 15.45
C GLU A 10 37.92 0.42 16.07
N SER A 11 37.40 1.36 16.85
CA SER A 11 38.21 2.39 17.54
C SER A 11 39.16 1.79 18.58
N LEU A 12 38.83 0.62 19.13
CA LEU A 12 39.70 -0.16 20.03
C LEU A 12 40.72 -1.04 19.27
N GLY A 13 40.87 -0.84 17.95
CA GLY A 13 41.79 -1.60 17.10
C GLY A 13 41.30 -3.01 16.76
N ARG A 14 40.02 -3.33 17.02
CA ARG A 14 39.40 -4.60 16.63
C ARG A 14 38.80 -4.42 15.23
N THR A 15 39.55 -4.82 14.20
CA THR A 15 39.10 -4.68 12.80
C THR A 15 38.00 -5.69 12.49
N LYS A 16 37.01 -5.28 11.67
CA LYS A 16 35.90 -6.13 11.22
C LYS A 16 36.37 -7.46 10.64
N GLU A 17 37.48 -7.43 9.91
CA GLU A 17 38.12 -8.58 9.29
C GLU A 17 38.49 -9.72 10.26
N LYS A 18 38.80 -9.40 11.52
CA LYS A 18 39.25 -10.39 12.52
C LYS A 18 38.11 -10.97 13.35
N PHE A 19 36.94 -10.34 13.34
CA PHE A 19 35.82 -10.69 14.21
C PHE A 19 34.50 -10.87 13.47
N ALA A 20 34.43 -10.61 12.15
CA ALA A 20 33.22 -10.78 11.36
C ALA A 20 32.60 -12.17 11.55
N ASP A 21 33.42 -13.22 11.51
CA ASP A 21 32.99 -14.61 11.65
C ASP A 21 32.31 -14.91 12.99
N PHE A 22 32.65 -14.16 14.06
CA PHE A 22 32.03 -14.31 15.37
C PHE A 22 30.88 -13.32 15.60
N LEU A 23 31.01 -12.10 15.08
CA LEU A 23 30.02 -11.05 15.25
C LEU A 23 28.75 -11.33 14.44
N GLU A 24 28.88 -11.92 13.26
CA GLU A 24 27.72 -12.20 12.40
C GLU A 24 26.72 -13.16 13.04
N PRO A 25 27.09 -14.37 13.52
CA PRO A 25 26.15 -15.26 14.23
C PRO A 25 25.51 -14.60 15.45
N LEU A 26 26.26 -13.76 16.18
CA LEU A 26 25.72 -13.02 17.31
C LEU A 26 24.68 -11.99 16.87
N VAL A 27 24.98 -11.20 15.84
CA VAL A 27 24.03 -10.22 15.30
C VAL A 27 22.78 -10.95 14.81
N GLU A 28 22.93 -12.04 14.05
CA GLU A 28 21.81 -12.84 13.57
C GLU A 28 20.97 -13.39 14.72
N SER A 29 21.58 -13.91 15.79
CA SER A 29 20.84 -14.42 16.95
C SER A 29 19.99 -13.37 17.68
N CYS A 30 20.32 -12.08 17.51
CA CYS A 30 19.57 -10.98 18.11
C CYS A 30 18.41 -10.48 17.23
N LEU A 31 18.28 -10.98 15.99
CA LEU A 31 17.26 -10.53 15.06
C LEU A 31 15.95 -11.35 15.22
N PRO A 32 14.78 -10.72 15.03
CA PRO A 32 13.52 -11.43 14.93
C PRO A 32 13.49 -12.43 13.76
N GLU A 33 12.73 -13.52 13.91
CA GLU A 33 12.64 -14.60 12.92
C GLU A 33 12.25 -14.10 11.52
N ASN A 34 11.28 -13.18 11.43
CA ASN A 34 10.84 -12.61 10.16
C ASN A 34 11.95 -11.84 9.44
N VAL A 35 12.82 -11.16 10.18
CA VAL A 35 13.97 -10.41 9.63
C VAL A 35 15.04 -11.38 9.15
N LEU A 36 15.30 -12.45 9.91
CA LEU A 36 16.23 -13.52 9.51
C LEU A 36 15.77 -14.25 8.25
N GLN A 37 14.48 -14.57 8.13
CA GLN A 37 13.93 -15.18 6.91
C GLN A 37 14.05 -14.26 5.69
N ALA A 38 13.86 -12.95 5.86
CA ALA A 38 14.05 -11.97 4.80
C ALA A 38 15.54 -11.88 4.39
N TRP A 39 16.44 -11.88 5.37
CA TRP A 39 17.88 -11.93 5.14
C TRP A 39 18.31 -13.18 4.37
N GLU A 40 17.84 -14.36 4.77
CA GLU A 40 18.19 -15.63 4.11
C GLU A 40 17.73 -15.67 2.64
N ARG A 41 16.50 -15.23 2.37
CA ARG A 41 15.99 -15.11 1.00
C ARG A 41 16.85 -14.20 0.13
N ARG A 42 17.35 -13.09 0.71
CA ARG A 42 18.25 -12.17 0.01
C ARG A 42 19.61 -12.81 -0.24
N ARG A 43 20.17 -13.54 0.75
CA ARG A 43 21.46 -14.24 0.61
C ARG A 43 21.45 -15.22 -0.56
N ILE A 44 20.40 -16.04 -0.66
CA ILE A 44 20.26 -17.04 -1.74
C ILE A 44 20.15 -16.38 -3.13
N SER A 45 19.53 -15.20 -3.21
CA SER A 45 19.42 -14.47 -4.49
C SER A 45 20.73 -13.86 -5.00
N GLU A 46 21.70 -13.64 -4.11
CA GLU A 46 22.98 -12.96 -4.41
C GLU A 46 24.15 -13.95 -4.60
N SER A 47 23.91 -15.26 -4.46
CA SER A 47 24.95 -16.30 -4.32
C SER A 47 25.50 -16.87 -5.64
N THR A 48 25.57 -16.07 -6.71
CA THR A 48 26.20 -16.52 -7.98
C THR A 48 27.72 -16.37 -7.98
N ASP A 49 28.29 -15.56 -7.08
CA ASP A 49 29.75 -15.37 -6.98
C ASP A 49 30.27 -15.73 -5.58
N ASP A 50 30.82 -16.95 -5.52
CA ASP A 50 31.67 -17.51 -4.48
C ASP A 50 32.89 -16.60 -4.25
N ALA A 51 33.13 -16.15 -3.00
CA ALA A 51 34.45 -15.72 -2.45
C ALA A 51 34.43 -14.70 -1.28
N THR A 52 33.33 -14.40 -0.56
CA THR A 52 33.47 -13.38 0.51
C THR A 52 32.58 -13.52 1.74
N SER A 53 32.91 -14.49 2.59
CA SER A 53 32.53 -14.50 4.02
C SER A 53 32.87 -13.19 4.73
N GLN A 54 33.97 -12.53 4.36
CA GLN A 54 34.39 -11.25 4.96
C GLN A 54 33.48 -10.05 4.61
N ARG A 55 32.69 -10.13 3.54
CA ARG A 55 31.68 -9.09 3.19
C ARG A 55 30.31 -9.37 3.82
N SER A 56 30.15 -10.49 4.51
CA SER A 56 28.83 -10.95 4.95
C SER A 56 28.22 -10.06 6.05
N LEU A 57 29.00 -9.72 7.09
CA LEU A 57 28.54 -8.78 8.13
C LEU A 57 28.21 -7.39 7.56
N GLU A 58 28.99 -6.88 6.61
CA GLU A 58 28.72 -5.59 5.99
C GLU A 58 27.45 -5.61 5.14
N LYS A 59 27.21 -6.71 4.41
CA LYS A 59 25.96 -6.95 3.67
C LYS A 59 24.77 -7.04 4.63
N LEU A 60 24.91 -7.72 5.77
CA LEU A 60 23.88 -7.79 6.81
C LEU A 60 23.56 -6.40 7.37
N MET A 61 24.58 -5.60 7.70
CA MET A 61 24.36 -4.23 8.19
C MET A 61 23.69 -3.34 7.13
N CYS A 62 24.04 -3.52 5.85
CA CYS A 62 23.38 -2.84 4.73
C CYS A 62 21.91 -3.26 4.60
N PHE A 63 21.63 -4.55 4.69
CA PHE A 63 20.27 -5.09 4.70
C PHE A 63 19.43 -4.51 5.83
N LEU A 64 19.93 -4.51 7.07
CA LEU A 64 19.20 -3.99 8.22
C LEU A 64 18.86 -2.50 8.09
N ARG A 65 19.79 -1.68 7.57
CA ARG A 65 19.49 -0.27 7.27
C ARG A 65 18.37 -0.14 6.24
N HIS A 66 18.48 -0.90 5.15
CA HIS A 66 17.48 -0.86 4.08
C HIS A 66 16.09 -1.32 4.58
N GLU A 67 16.03 -2.37 5.39
CA GLU A 67 14.78 -2.88 5.96
C GLU A 67 14.08 -1.78 6.79
N VAL A 68 14.82 -1.09 7.67
CA VAL A 68 14.29 0.00 8.49
C VAL A 68 13.81 1.18 7.63
N GLU A 69 14.60 1.60 6.65
CA GLU A 69 14.22 2.67 5.71
C GLU A 69 12.98 2.28 4.91
N SER A 70 12.88 1.03 4.45
CA SER A 70 11.75 0.53 3.70
C SER A 70 10.48 0.48 4.55
N GLU A 71 10.59 0.08 5.82
CA GLU A 71 9.47 0.06 6.77
C GLU A 71 8.96 1.49 7.02
N GLU A 72 9.86 2.45 7.18
CA GLU A 72 9.50 3.86 7.31
C GLU A 72 8.82 4.39 6.05
N MET A 73 9.33 4.08 4.85
CA MET A 73 8.70 4.48 3.59
C MET A 73 7.30 3.88 3.44
N ILE A 74 7.14 2.59 3.76
CA ILE A 74 5.83 1.90 3.73
C ILE A 74 4.87 2.56 4.72
N ARG A 75 5.34 2.86 5.95
CA ARG A 75 4.55 3.54 6.96
C ARG A 75 4.08 4.92 6.47
N LEU A 76 4.98 5.73 5.92
CA LEU A 76 4.65 7.05 5.37
C LEU A 76 3.65 6.98 4.21
N ALA A 77 3.81 6.01 3.32
CA ALA A 77 2.88 5.78 2.22
C ALA A 77 1.47 5.38 2.69
N ARG A 78 1.39 4.58 3.77
CA ARG A 78 0.12 4.15 4.38
C ARG A 78 -0.55 5.23 5.21
N GLU A 79 0.22 6.02 5.96
CA GLU A 79 -0.27 7.13 6.79
C GLU A 79 -0.56 8.41 5.97
N GLY A 80 -0.22 8.40 4.67
CA GLY A 80 -0.62 9.44 3.73
C GLY A 80 0.13 10.76 3.92
N PHE A 81 1.47 10.73 4.04
CA PHE A 81 2.38 11.89 4.07
C PHE A 81 1.98 13.09 4.96
N CYS A 82 0.98 12.96 5.84
CA CYS A 82 0.45 14.03 6.66
C CYS A 82 1.42 14.32 7.79
N LYS A 83 2.42 15.16 7.50
CA LYS A 83 3.21 15.82 8.53
C LYS A 83 2.26 16.75 9.28
N ASP A 84 2.07 16.48 10.57
CA ASP A 84 1.49 17.43 11.52
C ASP A 84 2.37 18.69 11.53
N ARG A 85 2.11 19.61 10.60
CA ARG A 85 2.59 20.98 10.68
C ARG A 85 1.54 21.69 11.52
N GLY A 86 1.88 21.97 12.77
CA GLY A 86 1.04 22.78 13.64
C GLY A 86 0.63 24.08 12.94
N SER A 87 -0.63 24.16 12.54
CA SER A 87 -1.39 25.39 12.38
C SER A 87 -2.86 25.02 12.25
N GLY A 88 -3.67 25.55 13.16
CA GLY A 88 -5.06 25.18 13.35
C GLY A 88 -5.92 25.38 12.11
N ALA A 89 -6.58 24.31 11.69
CA ALA A 89 -7.94 24.31 11.18
C ALA A 89 -8.43 22.86 11.17
N MET A 90 -9.57 22.62 11.83
CA MET A 90 -10.27 21.33 11.85
C MET A 90 -10.27 20.64 10.48
N ARG A 91 -9.68 19.44 10.41
CA ARG A 91 -10.32 18.32 9.71
C ARG A 91 -10.31 17.12 10.64
N LYS A 92 -11.46 16.91 11.27
CA LYS A 92 -11.80 15.75 12.08
C LYS A 92 -12.00 14.57 11.15
N ASP A 93 -10.92 14.00 10.62
CA ASP A 93 -10.91 12.66 10.01
C ASP A 93 -9.48 12.12 9.88
N CYS A 94 -8.83 11.80 11.00
CA CYS A 94 -7.64 10.95 11.01
C CYS A 94 -7.56 10.01 12.21
N GLN A 95 -8.71 9.77 12.87
CA GLN A 95 -8.90 8.56 13.67
C GLN A 95 -9.76 7.59 12.85
N ARG A 96 -9.20 7.05 11.75
CA ARG A 96 -9.57 5.69 11.38
C ARG A 96 -8.80 4.80 12.33
N SER A 97 -9.50 4.44 13.42
CA SER A 97 -9.23 3.24 14.20
C SER A 97 -8.60 2.17 13.33
N VAL A 98 -7.52 1.57 13.84
CA VAL A 98 -6.95 0.33 13.33
C VAL A 98 -8.01 -0.76 13.42
N HIS A 99 -8.93 -0.76 12.48
CA HIS A 99 -9.66 -1.95 12.08
C HIS A 99 -8.86 -2.53 10.93
N LYS A 100 -8.42 -3.77 11.11
CA LYS A 100 -8.08 -4.67 10.02
C LYS A 100 -9.23 -4.60 9.02
N ASP A 101 -9.11 -3.76 7.99
CA ASP A 101 -9.98 -3.78 6.83
C ASP A 101 -9.58 -4.99 5.99
N GLU A 102 -9.83 -6.19 6.53
CA GLU A 102 -10.08 -7.34 5.69
C GLU A 102 -11.45 -7.08 5.08
N PRO A 103 -11.55 -6.85 3.76
CA PRO A 103 -12.80 -6.46 3.14
C PRO A 103 -13.80 -7.59 3.33
N THR A 104 -14.70 -7.41 4.29
CA THR A 104 -15.76 -8.36 4.58
C THR A 104 -16.84 -8.19 3.51
N ALA A 105 -17.54 -9.28 3.17
CA ALA A 105 -18.62 -9.29 2.16
C ALA A 105 -19.69 -8.20 2.36
N ALA A 106 -19.80 -7.59 3.55
CA ALA A 106 -20.65 -6.44 3.83
C ALA A 106 -20.35 -5.21 2.94
N THR A 107 -19.12 -5.00 2.48
CA THR A 107 -18.77 -3.89 1.57
C THR A 107 -19.43 -4.04 0.19
N LEU A 108 -19.79 -5.27 -0.21
CA LEU A 108 -20.53 -5.53 -1.46
C LEU A 108 -21.99 -5.02 -1.40
N ILE A 109 -22.52 -4.75 -0.21
CA ILE A 109 -23.89 -4.28 0.00
C ILE A 109 -24.01 -2.74 -0.16
N SER A 110 -23.01 -2.06 -0.72
CA SER A 110 -23.13 -0.63 -1.10
C SER A 110 -23.91 -0.43 -2.41
N SER A 111 -25.04 -1.12 -2.58
CA SER A 111 -25.92 -0.96 -3.75
C SER A 111 -27.28 -0.33 -3.45
N THR A 112 -27.64 0.01 -2.21
CA THR A 112 -29.04 0.44 -1.95
C THR A 112 -29.27 1.56 -0.93
N THR A 113 -28.27 2.13 -0.25
CA THR A 113 -28.54 3.09 0.83
C THR A 113 -27.73 4.38 0.73
N GLY A 114 -28.30 5.41 0.11
CA GLY A 114 -27.93 6.80 0.43
C GLY A 114 -27.89 7.81 -0.73
N ALA A 115 -27.69 7.38 -1.98
CA ALA A 115 -27.80 8.28 -3.12
C ALA A 115 -29.23 8.24 -3.65
N LYS A 116 -29.91 9.40 -3.72
CA LYS A 116 -31.20 9.52 -4.41
C LYS A 116 -31.04 8.98 -5.84
N LEU A 117 -31.55 7.78 -6.11
CA LEU A 117 -31.46 7.16 -7.43
C LEU A 117 -32.45 7.86 -8.36
N ASN A 118 -31.98 8.92 -9.00
CA ASN A 118 -32.73 9.58 -10.07
C ASN A 118 -32.41 8.89 -11.39
N CYS A 119 -33.45 8.58 -12.15
CA CYS A 119 -33.34 8.00 -13.47
C CYS A 119 -32.57 8.93 -14.41
N ILE A 120 -31.58 8.40 -15.13
CA ILE A 120 -30.75 9.21 -16.04
C ILE A 120 -31.54 9.75 -17.24
N PHE A 121 -32.68 9.13 -17.56
CA PHE A 121 -33.50 9.46 -18.73
C PHE A 121 -34.57 10.52 -18.46
N CYS A 122 -35.15 10.52 -17.26
CA CYS A 122 -36.27 11.40 -16.90
C CYS A 122 -36.13 12.13 -15.56
N ASP A 123 -35.02 11.92 -14.84
CA ASP A 123 -34.68 12.58 -13.57
C ASP A 123 -35.73 12.38 -12.44
N ARG A 124 -36.59 11.37 -12.56
CA ARG A 124 -37.55 10.91 -11.54
C ARG A 124 -36.93 9.83 -10.64
N PRO A 125 -37.42 9.64 -9.40
CA PRO A 125 -36.86 8.68 -8.46
C PRO A 125 -37.28 7.23 -8.80
N HIS A 126 -36.52 6.58 -9.67
CA HIS A 126 -36.63 5.15 -10.01
C HIS A 126 -35.33 4.67 -10.66
N LEU A 127 -35.16 3.35 -10.75
CA LEU A 127 -34.05 2.72 -11.46
C LEU A 127 -34.15 3.02 -12.95
N SER A 128 -33.05 3.47 -13.57
CA SER A 128 -33.03 3.78 -15.00
C SER A 128 -33.47 2.63 -15.91
N GLN A 129 -33.40 1.37 -15.43
CA GLN A 129 -33.86 0.16 -16.12
C GLN A 129 -35.40 0.08 -16.22
N ASP A 130 -36.13 0.65 -15.25
CA ASP A 130 -37.59 0.60 -15.16
C ASP A 130 -38.26 1.86 -15.73
N CYS A 131 -37.49 2.70 -16.43
CA CYS A 131 -37.98 3.97 -16.95
C CYS A 131 -38.90 3.76 -18.15
N GLN A 132 -40.20 4.03 -17.97
CA GLN A 132 -41.18 3.93 -19.07
C GLN A 132 -40.82 4.83 -20.26
N LYS A 133 -40.18 5.98 -20.05
CA LYS A 133 -39.72 6.87 -21.13
C LYS A 133 -38.71 6.20 -22.07
N LEU A 134 -38.08 5.08 -21.66
CA LEU A 134 -37.20 4.34 -22.55
C LEU A 134 -37.92 3.78 -23.77
N SER A 135 -39.20 3.38 -23.67
CA SER A 135 -39.95 2.85 -24.83
C SER A 135 -40.03 3.85 -25.98
N ASP A 136 -40.09 5.14 -25.65
CA ASP A 136 -40.36 6.21 -26.60
C ASP A 136 -39.09 6.85 -27.17
N MET A 137 -37.92 6.51 -26.62
CA MET A 137 -36.62 7.10 -26.98
C MET A 137 -35.87 6.24 -27.98
N SER A 138 -35.26 6.85 -29.00
CA SER A 138 -34.40 6.15 -29.96
C SER A 138 -33.09 5.67 -29.30
N TYR A 139 -32.44 4.66 -29.89
CA TYR A 139 -31.15 4.16 -29.41
C TYR A 139 -30.07 5.26 -29.37
N GLU A 140 -30.02 6.11 -30.39
CA GLU A 140 -29.04 7.21 -30.47
C GLU A 140 -29.31 8.29 -29.41
N ASP A 141 -30.57 8.58 -29.10
CA ASP A 141 -30.91 9.52 -28.02
C ASP A 141 -30.54 8.98 -26.65
N ARG A 142 -30.79 7.67 -26.41
CA ARG A 142 -30.39 7.00 -25.16
C ARG A 142 -28.87 7.04 -24.97
N LYS A 143 -28.12 6.70 -26.02
CA LYS A 143 -26.65 6.72 -26.01
C LYS A 143 -26.11 8.13 -25.77
N SER A 144 -26.66 9.13 -26.44
CA SER A 144 -26.29 10.53 -26.27
C SER A 144 -26.54 11.01 -24.83
N GLN A 145 -27.64 10.59 -24.21
CA GLN A 145 -27.97 10.96 -22.83
C GLN A 145 -27.03 10.32 -21.80
N VAL A 146 -26.63 9.06 -22.00
CA VAL A 146 -25.65 8.36 -21.16
C VAL A 146 -24.26 9.02 -21.26
N ILE A 147 -23.82 9.36 -22.47
CA ILE A 147 -22.54 10.05 -22.70
C ILE A 147 -22.56 11.45 -22.09
N ARG A 148 -23.63 12.22 -22.30
CA ARG A 148 -23.80 13.58 -21.76
C ARG A 148 -23.76 13.60 -20.23
N LYS A 149 -24.38 12.62 -19.57
CA LYS A 149 -24.38 12.49 -18.10
C LYS A 149 -23.15 11.76 -17.54
N ARG A 150 -22.18 11.39 -18.39
CA ARG A 150 -20.94 10.65 -18.02
C ARG A 150 -21.23 9.36 -17.25
N CYS A 151 -22.27 8.64 -17.66
CA CYS A 151 -22.61 7.33 -17.11
C CYS A 151 -22.01 6.20 -17.95
N CYS A 152 -21.84 5.03 -17.34
CA CYS A 152 -21.43 3.83 -18.03
C CYS A 152 -22.53 3.35 -18.99
N LEU A 153 -22.16 3.03 -20.24
CA LEU A 153 -23.08 2.48 -21.25
C LEU A 153 -23.62 1.10 -20.90
N VAL A 154 -22.93 0.34 -20.03
CA VAL A 154 -23.32 -1.02 -19.65
C VAL A 154 -24.22 -1.02 -18.42
N CYS A 155 -23.80 -0.33 -17.34
CA CYS A 155 -24.50 -0.41 -16.06
C CYS A 155 -25.32 0.85 -15.70
N LEU A 156 -25.28 1.89 -16.53
CA LEU A 156 -26.01 3.16 -16.35
C LEU A 156 -25.66 3.92 -15.04
N LYS A 157 -24.60 3.50 -14.33
CA LYS A 157 -24.08 4.15 -13.12
C LYS A 157 -23.07 5.26 -13.47
N VAL A 158 -23.02 6.28 -12.62
CA VAL A 158 -22.00 7.33 -12.66
C VAL A 158 -20.66 6.83 -12.09
N GLY A 159 -19.56 7.44 -12.50
CA GLY A 159 -18.22 7.19 -11.92
C GLY A 159 -17.31 6.28 -12.74
N HIS A 160 -17.78 5.72 -13.85
CA HIS A 160 -16.94 5.04 -14.83
C HIS A 160 -17.58 5.06 -16.22
N LEU A 161 -16.77 4.86 -17.26
CA LEU A 161 -17.22 4.67 -18.63
C LEU A 161 -17.01 3.21 -19.04
N ALA A 162 -17.85 2.70 -19.92
CA ALA A 162 -17.64 1.39 -20.51
C ALA A 162 -16.37 1.42 -21.38
N LYS A 163 -15.48 0.44 -21.20
CA LYS A 163 -14.31 0.26 -22.07
C LYS A 163 -14.82 -0.24 -23.43
N ARG A 164 -14.32 0.37 -24.52
CA ARG A 164 -14.65 -0.03 -25.90
C ARG A 164 -14.25 -1.47 -26.17
#